data_AF-A0A1W1CZL6-F1
#
_entry.id   AF-A0A1W1CZL6-F1
#
_cell.length_a   1.000
_cell.length_b   1.000
_cell.length_c   1.000
_cell.angle_alpha   90.00
_cell.angle_beta   90.00
_cell.angle_gamma   90.00
#
_symmetry.space_group_name_H-M   'P 1'
#
loop_
_entity.id
_entity.type
_entity.pdbx_description
1 polymer ?
#
loop_
_entity_poly.entity_id
_entity_poly.type
_entity_poly.pdbx_seq_one_letter_code
_entity_poly.pdbx_strand_id
1 'polypeptide(L)'
;MKNKIIIFMALLVLVMGQSFASTGFNQILSMDNSDGKITAKSIEEAFNTSGLKVDVNNDMNSIFSKRYKKVHHKAYNLAIFTHHESVKKLMKTYPSIGLITPLSMSIYMDEKNHINISTLSLEGMARVTKISADNPDLKAYAKYLDEALHKALPKGKYLPKGESITMINENLITSFSTEFDLEDGETYTDMKDGFKEEFESEIGSVGFLVPKSYTFNSDEYDFYDTYSIIRFNVIFPVSKSHPDAGSYAPFSLALYKKKGEDTVHIAFPSISNWINDLDISDKKSLVEIKKTQTMIVEILEELTE
;
A
#
# COMPACT_ATOMS: atom_id res chain seq x y z
N MET A 1 67.04 -14.66 29.37
CA MET A 1 65.78 -15.40 29.16
C MET A 1 64.64 -14.73 29.93
N LYS A 2 63.72 -14.06 29.23
CA LYS A 2 62.37 -13.70 29.70
C LYS A 2 61.60 -13.19 28.48
N ASN A 3 60.96 -14.10 27.76
CA ASN A 3 60.05 -13.77 26.65
C ASN A 3 58.78 -13.13 27.24
N LYS A 4 58.48 -11.89 26.85
CA LYS A 4 57.19 -11.26 27.10
C LYS A 4 56.25 -11.63 25.96
N ILE A 5 55.28 -12.50 26.25
CA ILE A 5 54.14 -12.76 25.38
C ILE A 5 53.20 -11.56 25.50
N ILE A 6 53.06 -10.80 24.42
CA ILE A 6 52.02 -9.77 24.27
C ILE A 6 50.77 -10.50 23.78
N ILE A 7 49.77 -10.61 24.64
CA ILE A 7 48.45 -11.14 24.27
C ILE A 7 47.68 -10.01 23.59
N PHE A 8 47.46 -10.17 22.28
CA PHE A 8 46.58 -9.31 21.49
C PHE A 8 45.13 -9.74 21.75
N MET A 9 44.38 -8.95 22.52
CA MET A 9 42.97 -9.18 22.76
C MET A 9 42.19 -8.58 21.59
N ALA A 10 41.83 -9.42 20.62
CA ALA A 10 40.97 -9.02 19.50
C ALA A 10 39.56 -8.74 20.03
N LEU A 11 39.18 -7.46 20.05
CA LEU A 11 37.84 -7.01 20.37
C LEU A 11 36.92 -7.35 19.17
N LEU A 12 36.25 -8.50 19.26
CA LEU A 12 35.26 -8.92 18.26
C LEU A 12 34.01 -8.04 18.43
N VAL A 13 33.91 -6.97 17.63
CA VAL A 13 32.67 -6.19 17.52
C VAL A 13 31.66 -7.06 16.79
N LEU A 14 30.81 -7.75 17.56
CA LEU A 14 29.57 -8.32 17.05
C LEU A 14 28.70 -7.17 16.53
N VAL A 15 28.74 -6.94 15.23
CA VAL A 15 27.65 -6.27 14.53
C VAL A 15 26.46 -7.21 14.68
N MET A 16 25.63 -6.96 15.70
CA MET A 16 24.31 -7.57 15.79
C MET A 16 23.56 -7.09 14.55
N GLY A 17 23.55 -7.93 13.51
CA GLY A 17 22.58 -7.81 12.44
C GLY A 17 21.23 -7.82 13.12
N GLN A 18 20.47 -6.74 12.97
CA GLN A 18 19.07 -6.77 13.34
C GLN A 18 18.42 -7.78 12.42
N SER A 19 18.20 -9.00 12.93
CA SER A 19 17.27 -9.92 12.30
C SER A 19 15.93 -9.22 12.31
N PHE A 20 15.53 -8.68 11.16
CA PHE A 20 14.13 -8.41 10.91
C PHE A 20 13.41 -9.73 11.21
N ALA A 21 12.61 -9.75 12.27
CA ALA A 21 11.67 -10.84 12.47
C ALA A 21 10.88 -10.96 11.16
N SER A 22 10.77 -12.17 10.59
CA SER A 22 10.01 -12.39 9.35
C SER A 22 8.60 -11.83 9.54
N THR A 23 8.37 -10.63 9.00
CA THR A 23 7.05 -10.03 8.91
C THR A 23 6.28 -10.77 7.82
N GLY A 24 4.97 -10.99 8.02
CA GLY A 24 4.11 -11.44 6.92
C GLY A 24 4.10 -10.42 5.77
N PHE A 25 3.40 -10.71 4.67
CA PHE A 25 3.21 -9.71 3.60
C PHE A 25 2.53 -8.43 4.12
N ASN A 26 1.66 -8.59 5.13
CA ASN A 26 1.19 -7.53 6.00
C ASN A 26 2.04 -7.45 7.29
N GLN A 27 2.35 -6.24 7.76
CA GLN A 27 3.02 -6.00 9.04
C GLN A 27 2.19 -5.04 9.91
N ILE A 28 2.14 -5.33 11.21
CA ILE A 28 1.41 -4.53 12.19
C ILE A 28 2.36 -4.15 13.32
N LEU A 29 2.63 -2.85 13.48
CA LEU A 29 3.34 -2.31 14.63
C LEU A 29 2.32 -1.88 15.69
N SER A 30 2.44 -2.43 16.90
CA SER A 30 1.47 -2.24 17.99
C SER A 30 2.13 -1.65 19.23
N MET A 31 1.45 -0.73 19.91
CA MET A 31 1.93 -0.13 21.16
C MET A 31 0.76 0.16 22.11
N ASP A 32 0.95 -0.05 23.41
CA ASP A 32 0.00 0.43 24.41
C ASP A 32 -0.20 1.94 24.27
N ASN A 33 -1.46 2.35 24.22
CA ASN A 33 -1.88 3.75 24.10
C ASN A 33 -3.02 4.03 25.08
N SER A 34 -2.99 3.38 26.25
CA SER A 34 -3.96 3.56 27.31
C SER A 34 -4.00 5.01 27.86
N ASP A 35 -2.90 5.77 27.70
CA ASP A 35 -2.84 7.20 28.05
C ASP A 35 -3.38 8.14 26.96
N GLY A 36 -3.72 7.60 25.78
CA GLY A 36 -4.33 8.32 24.66
C GLY A 36 -3.44 9.37 24.00
N LYS A 37 -2.12 9.36 24.25
CA LYS A 37 -1.21 10.39 23.71
C LYS A 37 -0.92 10.24 22.23
N ILE A 38 -0.94 9.00 21.71
CA ILE A 38 -0.73 8.76 20.28
C ILE A 38 -2.08 8.83 19.56
N THR A 39 -2.10 9.58 18.47
CA THR A 39 -3.29 9.79 17.63
C THR A 39 -2.94 9.54 16.17
N ALA A 40 -3.95 9.38 15.31
CA ALA A 40 -3.73 9.28 13.87
C ALA A 40 -2.96 10.50 13.32
N LYS A 41 -3.18 11.70 13.89
CA LYS A 41 -2.48 12.92 13.51
C LYS A 41 -1.00 12.90 13.92
N SER A 42 -0.67 12.46 15.15
CA SER A 42 0.73 12.37 15.56
C SER A 42 1.51 11.31 14.76
N ILE A 43 0.83 10.24 14.33
CA ILE A 43 1.40 9.23 13.44
C ILE A 43 1.69 9.84 12.06
N GLU A 44 0.74 10.60 11.49
CA GLU A 44 0.95 11.33 10.24
C GLU A 44 2.13 12.30 10.32
N GLU A 45 2.24 13.08 11.40
CA GLU A 45 3.37 13.98 11.64
C GLU A 45 4.71 13.21 11.70
N ALA A 46 4.74 12.04 12.33
CA ALA A 46 5.94 11.19 12.38
C ALA A 46 6.34 10.66 10.99
N PHE A 47 5.38 10.25 10.16
CA PHE A 47 5.64 9.82 8.78
C PHE A 47 6.16 10.98 7.93
N ASN A 48 5.47 12.11 7.95
CA ASN A 48 5.85 13.30 7.17
C ASN A 48 7.26 13.78 7.52
N THR A 49 7.60 13.82 8.82
CA THR A 49 8.94 14.22 9.28
C THR A 49 10.03 13.16 9.03
N SER A 50 9.66 11.98 8.55
CA SER A 50 10.57 10.91 8.10
C SER A 50 10.68 10.84 6.57
N GLY A 51 10.09 11.81 5.85
CA GLY A 51 10.11 11.88 4.39
C GLY A 51 9.02 11.04 3.71
N LEU A 52 8.18 10.34 4.48
CA LEU A 52 7.01 9.61 3.98
C LEU A 52 5.80 10.55 4.03
N LYS A 53 5.49 11.15 2.89
CA LYS A 53 4.40 12.10 2.78
C LYS A 53 3.07 11.38 2.89
N VAL A 54 2.29 11.70 3.92
CA VAL A 54 0.91 11.26 4.08
C VAL A 54 0.00 12.27 3.38
N ASP A 55 -0.69 11.85 2.32
CA ASP A 55 -1.56 12.72 1.54
C ASP A 55 -3.04 12.61 1.94
N VAL A 56 -3.44 11.48 2.52
CA VAL A 56 -4.79 11.23 3.03
C VAL A 56 -4.69 10.51 4.36
N ASN A 57 -5.48 10.94 5.33
CA ASN A 57 -5.65 10.29 6.63
C ASN A 57 -7.10 10.48 7.10
N ASN A 58 -7.97 9.57 6.69
CA ASN A 58 -9.41 9.69 6.88
C ASN A 58 -9.86 8.99 8.15
N ASP A 59 -10.55 9.71 9.03
CA ASP A 59 -11.30 9.13 10.14
C ASP A 59 -12.50 8.35 9.60
N MET A 60 -12.36 7.03 9.58
CA MET A 60 -13.38 6.13 9.07
C MET A 60 -14.57 6.02 10.02
N ASN A 61 -14.40 6.27 11.32
CA ASN A 61 -15.53 6.27 12.25
C ASN A 61 -16.50 7.43 11.94
N SER A 62 -15.99 8.60 11.56
CA SER A 62 -16.81 9.72 11.06
C SER A 62 -17.60 9.36 9.80
N ILE A 63 -16.96 8.66 8.85
CA ILE A 63 -17.62 8.24 7.60
C ILE A 63 -18.65 7.13 7.87
N PHE A 64 -18.27 6.11 8.64
CA PHE A 64 -19.11 4.95 8.92
C PHE A 64 -20.31 5.29 9.80
N SER A 65 -20.15 6.18 10.78
CA SER A 65 -21.29 6.68 11.57
C SER A 65 -22.30 7.43 10.70
N LYS A 66 -21.87 8.21 9.72
CA LYS A 66 -22.77 8.91 8.79
C LYS A 66 -23.48 7.95 7.83
N ARG A 67 -22.74 7.04 7.20
CA ARG A 67 -23.22 6.15 6.12
C ARG A 67 -23.95 4.90 6.64
N TYR A 68 -23.44 4.27 7.68
CA TYR A 68 -23.91 2.97 8.19
C TYR A 68 -24.53 3.05 9.58
N LYS A 69 -24.53 4.23 10.22
CA LYS A 69 -25.03 4.46 11.59
C LYS A 69 -24.38 3.56 12.65
N LYS A 70 -23.17 3.07 12.35
CA LYS A 70 -22.42 2.13 13.18
C LYS A 70 -20.93 2.28 12.94
N VAL A 71 -20.14 2.01 13.98
CA VAL A 71 -18.67 1.90 13.94
C VAL A 71 -18.23 0.57 14.57
N HIS A 72 -17.00 0.13 14.31
CA HIS A 72 -16.46 -1.13 14.81
C HIS A 72 -15.36 -0.96 15.85
N HIS A 73 -14.58 0.12 15.76
CA HIS A 73 -13.40 0.35 16.59
C HIS A 73 -13.50 1.67 17.33
N LYS A 74 -12.76 1.81 18.43
CA LYS A 74 -12.68 3.08 19.19
C LYS A 74 -12.07 4.20 18.35
N ALA A 75 -11.05 3.88 17.55
CA ALA A 75 -10.50 4.74 16.52
C ALA A 75 -10.15 3.87 15.31
N TYR A 76 -10.43 4.38 14.11
CA TYR A 76 -10.09 3.72 12.86
C TYR A 76 -9.87 4.76 11.78
N ASN A 77 -8.65 4.80 11.24
CA ASN A 77 -8.29 5.64 10.12
C ASN A 77 -7.75 4.80 8.97
N LEU A 78 -8.03 5.24 7.76
CA LEU A 78 -7.34 4.78 6.56
C LEU A 78 -6.51 5.92 6.02
N ALA A 79 -5.24 5.65 5.75
CA ALA A 79 -4.31 6.63 5.28
C ALA A 79 -3.48 6.09 4.12
N ILE A 80 -2.98 7.00 3.29
CA ILE A 80 -2.08 6.68 2.20
C ILE A 80 -0.85 7.56 2.28
N PHE A 81 0.30 7.01 1.89
CA PHE A 81 1.56 7.72 1.94
C PHE A 81 2.50 7.33 0.80
N THR A 82 3.47 8.21 0.52
CA THR A 82 4.49 8.01 -0.51
C THR A 82 5.86 8.45 -0.03
N HIS A 83 6.91 7.76 -0.47
CA HIS A 83 8.27 8.32 -0.47
C HIS A 83 8.65 8.68 -1.91
N HIS A 84 8.49 9.96 -2.27
CA HIS A 84 8.60 10.44 -3.66
C HIS A 84 9.90 10.01 -4.34
N GLU A 85 11.04 10.15 -3.67
CA GLU A 85 12.35 9.79 -4.23
C GLU A 85 12.51 8.29 -4.47
N SER A 86 12.00 7.45 -3.57
CA SER A 86 12.05 5.98 -3.76
C SER A 86 11.18 5.55 -4.93
N VAL A 87 9.97 6.10 -5.03
CA VAL A 87 9.06 5.83 -6.16
C VAL A 87 9.70 6.27 -7.47
N LYS A 88 10.19 7.52 -7.55
CA LYS A 88 10.82 8.06 -8.76
C LYS A 88 12.06 7.26 -9.19
N LYS A 89 12.83 6.74 -8.23
CA LYS A 89 13.97 5.88 -8.52
C LYS A 89 13.54 4.51 -9.05
N LEU A 90 12.64 3.84 -8.33
CA LEU A 90 12.17 2.49 -8.67
C LEU A 90 11.40 2.47 -9.98
N MET A 91 10.56 3.46 -10.25
CA MET A 91 9.69 3.49 -11.45
C MET A 91 10.49 3.49 -12.76
N LYS A 92 11.75 3.97 -12.77
CA LYS A 92 12.57 3.96 -13.98
C LYS A 92 12.86 2.55 -14.49
N THR A 93 13.01 1.60 -13.58
CA THR A 93 13.33 0.20 -13.91
C THR A 93 12.15 -0.72 -13.70
N TYR A 94 11.27 -0.39 -12.74
CA TYR A 94 10.15 -1.21 -12.32
C TYR A 94 8.86 -0.39 -12.37
N PRO A 95 8.20 -0.28 -13.54
CA PRO A 95 6.90 0.37 -13.65
C PRO A 95 5.86 -0.22 -12.70
N SER A 96 6.04 -1.46 -12.25
CA SER A 96 5.18 -2.12 -11.27
C SER A 96 5.21 -1.50 -9.87
N ILE A 97 6.13 -0.57 -9.56
CA ILE A 97 6.08 0.16 -8.28
C ILE A 97 4.76 0.95 -8.10
N GLY A 98 4.11 1.30 -9.20
CA GLY A 98 2.80 1.95 -9.21
C GLY A 98 1.69 1.12 -8.56
N LEU A 99 1.84 -0.21 -8.52
CA LEU A 99 0.89 -1.12 -7.88
C LEU A 99 0.81 -0.95 -6.35
N ILE A 100 1.81 -0.28 -5.75
CA ILE A 100 1.84 0.08 -4.34
C ILE A 100 2.09 1.57 -4.15
N THR A 101 1.81 2.39 -5.16
CA THR A 101 1.96 3.85 -5.08
C THR A 101 0.58 4.50 -5.25
N PRO A 102 0.05 5.16 -4.22
CA PRO A 102 0.61 5.27 -2.88
C PRO A 102 0.56 3.93 -2.12
N LEU A 103 1.35 3.83 -1.04
CA LEU A 103 1.18 2.76 -0.07
C LEU A 103 0.00 3.12 0.85
N SER A 104 -0.69 2.10 1.34
CA SER A 104 -1.83 2.26 2.25
C SER A 104 -1.51 1.76 3.65
N MET A 105 -2.16 2.37 4.64
CA MET A 105 -2.16 1.89 6.02
C MET A 105 -3.52 2.06 6.68
N SER A 106 -3.81 1.18 7.65
CA SER A 106 -4.78 1.50 8.70
C SER A 106 -4.09 1.89 10.00
N ILE A 107 -4.74 2.78 10.72
CA ILE A 107 -4.41 3.15 12.09
C ILE A 107 -5.63 2.83 12.94
N TYR A 108 -5.49 1.97 13.95
CA TYR A 108 -6.64 1.52 14.72
C TYR A 108 -6.33 1.20 16.18
N MET A 109 -7.35 1.40 17.02
CA MET A 109 -7.31 1.01 18.42
C MET A 109 -7.96 -0.35 18.60
N ASP A 110 -7.25 -1.31 19.20
CA ASP A 110 -7.83 -2.60 19.57
C ASP A 110 -8.60 -2.53 20.90
N GLU A 111 -9.22 -3.65 21.29
CA GLU A 111 -10.00 -3.76 22.52
C GLU A 111 -9.17 -3.59 23.81
N LYS A 112 -7.84 -3.75 23.72
CA LYS A 112 -6.89 -3.60 24.84
C LYS A 112 -6.33 -2.18 24.95
N ASN A 113 -6.85 -1.23 24.17
CA ASN A 113 -6.32 0.12 24.04
C ASN A 113 -4.86 0.17 23.54
N HIS A 114 -4.45 -0.80 22.71
CA HIS A 114 -3.25 -0.62 21.91
C HIS A 114 -3.59 0.12 20.61
N ILE A 115 -2.72 1.05 20.23
CA ILE A 115 -2.75 1.64 18.89
C ILE A 115 -1.89 0.78 17.96
N ASN A 116 -2.42 0.54 16.77
CA ASN A 116 -1.83 -0.32 15.75
C ASN A 116 -1.68 0.47 14.45
N ILE A 117 -0.56 0.29 13.77
CA ILE A 117 -0.35 0.73 12.39
C ILE A 117 -0.13 -0.52 11.54
N SER A 118 -0.97 -0.73 10.54
CA SER A 118 -0.88 -1.86 9.62
C SER A 118 -0.55 -1.36 8.22
N THR A 119 0.46 -1.95 7.58
CA THR A 119 0.84 -1.66 6.18
C THR A 119 1.61 -2.84 5.57
N LEU A 120 1.96 -2.77 4.28
CA LEU A 120 2.78 -3.81 3.64
C LEU A 120 4.20 -3.87 4.22
N SER A 121 4.73 -5.09 4.35
CA SER A 121 6.15 -5.32 4.63
C SER A 121 7.01 -5.23 3.36
N LEU A 122 8.33 -5.34 3.48
CA LEU A 122 9.23 -5.49 2.33
C LEU A 122 8.80 -6.67 1.45
N GLU A 123 8.46 -7.79 2.06
CA GLU A 123 8.02 -9.02 1.40
C GLU A 123 6.66 -8.81 0.71
N GLY A 124 5.74 -8.07 1.34
CA GLY A 124 4.45 -7.70 0.74
C GLY A 124 4.63 -6.78 -0.47
N MET A 125 5.45 -5.73 -0.32
CA MET A 125 5.80 -4.82 -1.39
C MET A 125 6.45 -5.58 -2.57
N ALA A 126 7.43 -6.44 -2.28
CA ALA A 126 8.13 -7.25 -3.28
C ALA A 126 7.17 -8.19 -4.02
N ARG A 127 6.26 -8.85 -3.30
CA ARG A 127 5.28 -9.77 -3.88
C ARG A 127 4.33 -9.05 -4.84
N VAL A 128 3.73 -7.93 -4.43
CA VAL A 128 2.75 -7.20 -5.25
C VAL A 128 3.42 -6.59 -6.48
N THR A 129 4.60 -5.99 -6.30
CA THR A 129 5.32 -5.29 -7.39
C THR A 129 6.13 -6.24 -8.27
N LYS A 130 6.33 -7.50 -7.86
CA LYS A 130 7.30 -8.44 -8.47
C LYS A 130 8.75 -7.92 -8.48
N ILE A 131 9.06 -6.87 -7.71
CA ILE A 131 10.43 -6.42 -7.48
C ILE A 131 11.05 -7.34 -6.43
N SER A 132 12.27 -7.83 -6.65
CA SER A 132 12.93 -8.70 -5.66
C SER A 132 13.00 -8.03 -4.30
N ALA A 133 12.69 -8.77 -3.22
CA ALA A 133 12.90 -8.30 -1.85
C ALA A 133 14.37 -7.97 -1.57
N ASP A 134 15.32 -8.53 -2.34
CA ASP A 134 16.73 -8.20 -2.26
C ASP A 134 17.15 -6.96 -3.05
N ASN A 135 16.24 -6.37 -3.82
CA ASN A 135 16.51 -5.13 -4.52
C ASN A 135 16.90 -4.01 -3.53
N PRO A 136 18.06 -3.35 -3.70
CA PRO A 136 18.57 -2.39 -2.74
C PRO A 136 17.68 -1.15 -2.58
N ASP A 137 16.99 -0.75 -3.64
CA ASP A 137 16.12 0.43 -3.64
C ASP A 137 14.78 0.13 -2.95
N LEU A 138 14.24 -1.08 -3.14
CA LEU A 138 13.06 -1.53 -2.40
C LEU A 138 13.37 -1.71 -0.91
N LYS A 139 14.54 -2.28 -0.57
CA LYS A 139 15.03 -2.37 0.82
C LYS A 139 15.19 -0.99 1.45
N ALA A 140 15.72 -0.02 0.70
CA ALA A 140 15.83 1.35 1.18
C ALA A 140 14.46 1.98 1.44
N TYR A 141 13.47 1.76 0.56
CA TYR A 141 12.10 2.23 0.78
C TYR A 141 11.48 1.59 2.04
N ALA A 142 11.60 0.27 2.19
CA ALA A 142 11.11 -0.43 3.38
C ALA A 142 11.81 0.04 4.67
N LYS A 143 13.09 0.41 4.60
CA LYS A 143 13.82 0.98 5.74
C LYS A 143 13.26 2.34 6.15
N TYR A 144 12.98 3.25 5.20
CA TYR A 144 12.32 4.53 5.53
C TYR A 144 10.97 4.31 6.19
N LEU A 145 10.21 3.31 5.73
CA LEU A 145 8.94 2.92 6.33
C LEU A 145 9.11 2.42 7.78
N ASP A 146 10.06 1.53 8.03
CA ASP A 146 10.36 1.02 9.37
C ASP A 146 10.78 2.15 10.33
N GLU A 147 11.62 3.07 9.87
CA GLU A 147 12.04 4.25 10.65
C GLU A 147 10.84 5.14 11.01
N ALA A 148 9.93 5.40 10.06
CA ALA A 148 8.73 6.18 10.32
C ALA A 148 7.75 5.47 11.27
N LEU A 149 7.58 4.16 11.12
CA LEU A 149 6.76 3.34 12.01
C LEU A 149 7.26 3.41 13.45
N HIS A 150 8.56 3.24 13.67
CA HIS A 150 9.17 3.34 15.00
C HIS A 150 9.25 4.77 15.53
N LYS A 151 9.31 5.77 14.65
CA LYS A 151 9.16 7.17 15.08
C LYS A 151 7.74 7.47 15.56
N ALA A 152 6.74 6.91 14.87
CA ALA A 152 5.33 7.05 15.23
C ALA A 152 5.00 6.29 16.52
N LEU A 153 5.55 5.08 16.69
CA LEU A 153 5.38 4.23 17.87
C LEU A 153 6.75 3.83 18.46
N PRO A 154 7.41 4.70 19.26
CA PRO A 154 8.78 4.47 19.75
C PRO A 154 8.99 3.22 20.62
N LYS A 155 7.93 2.71 21.24
CA LYS A 155 7.93 1.46 22.02
C LYS A 155 7.11 0.36 21.34
N GLY A 156 6.76 0.58 20.08
CA GLY A 156 5.99 -0.35 19.27
C GLY A 156 6.73 -1.65 19.09
N LYS A 157 5.97 -2.74 18.95
CA LYS A 157 6.49 -4.06 18.60
C LYS A 157 5.67 -4.63 17.46
N TYR A 158 6.36 -5.27 16.51
CA TYR A 158 5.67 -6.01 15.48
C TYR A 158 4.91 -7.17 16.11
N LEU A 159 3.64 -7.32 15.74
CA LEU A 159 2.84 -8.45 16.19
C LEU A 159 3.34 -9.75 15.52
N PRO A 160 3.40 -10.87 16.26
CA PRO A 160 3.79 -12.15 15.69
C PRO A 160 2.78 -12.61 14.64
N LYS A 161 3.28 -13.25 13.58
CA LYS A 161 2.45 -13.80 12.51
C LYS A 161 1.59 -14.97 13.02
N GLY A 162 0.35 -15.08 12.54
CA GLY A 162 -0.40 -16.33 12.54
C GLY A 162 0.22 -17.34 11.57
N GLU A 163 0.29 -18.61 11.96
CA GLU A 163 0.85 -19.67 11.12
C GLU A 163 0.07 -19.81 9.79
N SER A 164 0.82 -20.00 8.69
CA SER A 164 0.35 -20.41 7.36
C SER A 164 -0.58 -19.45 6.60
N ILE A 165 0.03 -18.53 5.83
CA ILE A 165 -0.62 -18.04 4.60
C ILE A 165 -0.56 -19.20 3.62
N THR A 166 -1.71 -19.81 3.32
CA THR A 166 -1.79 -20.74 2.19
C THR A 166 -1.44 -19.93 0.95
N MET A 167 -0.29 -20.23 0.33
CA MET A 167 0.07 -19.64 -0.97
C MET A 167 -0.91 -20.18 -2.00
N ILE A 168 -2.10 -19.59 -2.09
CA ILE A 168 -2.97 -19.81 -3.24
C ILE A 168 -2.31 -19.06 -4.39
N ASN A 169 -1.84 -19.84 -5.38
CA ASN A 169 -1.20 -19.36 -6.59
C ASN A 169 -2.26 -18.74 -7.53
N GLU A 170 -2.94 -17.71 -7.04
CA GLU A 170 -3.85 -16.88 -7.82
C GLU A 170 -3.08 -15.73 -8.46
N ASN A 171 -3.60 -15.21 -9.56
CA ASN A 171 -3.05 -14.02 -10.20
C ASN A 171 -3.12 -12.86 -9.20
N LEU A 172 -1.97 -12.30 -8.83
CA LEU A 172 -1.84 -11.24 -7.82
C LEU A 172 -2.01 -9.84 -8.40
N ILE A 173 -2.03 -9.74 -9.73
CA ILE A 173 -2.12 -8.50 -10.48
C ILE A 173 -3.16 -8.71 -11.57
N THR A 174 -4.08 -7.76 -11.69
CA THR A 174 -4.98 -7.65 -12.83
C THR A 174 -4.40 -6.60 -13.76
N SER A 175 -4.21 -6.93 -15.03
CA SER A 175 -3.56 -6.07 -16.03
C SER A 175 -4.43 -5.96 -17.28
N PHE A 176 -4.45 -4.76 -17.86
CA PHE A 176 -5.05 -4.42 -19.14
C PHE A 176 -4.02 -3.67 -19.99
N SER A 177 -4.23 -3.70 -21.30
CA SER A 177 -3.43 -2.95 -22.26
C SER A 177 -4.32 -2.45 -23.36
N THR A 178 -4.10 -1.22 -23.79
CA THR A 178 -4.78 -0.61 -24.94
C THR A 178 -3.79 0.25 -25.72
N GLU A 179 -4.19 0.73 -26.89
CA GLU A 179 -3.43 1.69 -27.70
C GLU A 179 -4.24 2.99 -27.77
N PHE A 180 -3.56 4.13 -27.68
CA PHE A 180 -4.22 5.43 -27.87
C PHE A 180 -4.02 5.87 -29.30
N ASP A 181 -5.10 5.88 -30.07
CA ASP A 181 -5.16 6.45 -31.41
C ASP A 181 -5.24 7.97 -31.30
N LEU A 182 -4.14 8.65 -31.62
CA LEU A 182 -4.09 10.11 -31.60
C LEU A 182 -4.72 10.69 -32.86
N GLU A 183 -5.72 11.56 -32.69
CA GLU A 183 -6.18 12.40 -33.80
C GLU A 183 -5.21 13.57 -34.07
N ASP A 184 -5.35 14.22 -35.23
CA ASP A 184 -4.49 15.35 -35.63
C ASP A 184 -4.55 16.49 -34.61
N GLY A 185 -3.44 16.68 -33.88
CA GLY A 185 -3.30 17.74 -32.87
C GLY A 185 -3.52 17.28 -31.43
N GLU A 186 -3.92 16.03 -31.21
CA GLU A 186 -4.01 15.43 -29.87
C GLU A 186 -2.66 14.92 -29.38
N THR A 187 -2.45 15.00 -28.07
CA THR A 187 -1.31 14.41 -27.39
C THR A 187 -1.72 13.18 -26.58
N TYR A 188 -0.76 12.32 -26.25
CA TYR A 188 -1.00 11.24 -25.29
C TYR A 188 -1.47 11.74 -23.92
N THR A 189 -1.18 13.00 -23.57
CA THR A 189 -1.69 13.59 -22.33
C THR A 189 -3.18 13.86 -22.44
N ASP A 190 -3.66 14.36 -23.58
CA ASP A 190 -5.08 14.63 -23.82
C ASP A 190 -5.89 13.32 -23.77
N MET A 191 -5.43 12.28 -24.47
CA MET A 191 -6.08 10.95 -24.45
C MET A 191 -6.09 10.34 -23.05
N LYS A 192 -4.98 10.46 -22.31
CA LYS A 192 -4.88 9.98 -20.92
C LYS A 192 -5.83 10.74 -19.99
N ASP A 193 -5.98 12.05 -20.17
CA ASP A 193 -6.91 12.85 -19.38
C ASP A 193 -8.38 12.51 -19.72
N GLY A 194 -8.71 12.24 -20.99
CA GLY A 194 -10.01 11.72 -21.41
C GLY A 194 -10.34 10.35 -20.78
N PHE A 195 -9.42 9.38 -20.91
CA PHE A 195 -9.55 8.07 -20.25
C PHE A 195 -9.76 8.21 -18.74
N LYS A 196 -9.01 9.11 -18.10
CA LYS A 196 -9.12 9.37 -16.67
C LYS A 196 -10.51 9.89 -16.28
N GLU A 197 -11.03 10.89 -17.00
CA GLU A 197 -12.34 11.47 -16.72
C GLU A 197 -13.44 10.41 -16.83
N GLU A 198 -13.40 9.59 -17.89
CA GLU A 198 -14.35 8.51 -18.10
C GLU A 198 -14.21 7.42 -17.02
N PHE A 199 -12.98 6.95 -16.76
CA PHE A 199 -12.71 5.96 -15.72
C PHE A 199 -13.18 6.42 -14.33
N GLU A 200 -12.87 7.66 -13.92
CA GLU A 200 -13.30 8.20 -12.63
C GLU A 200 -14.83 8.35 -12.55
N SER A 201 -15.49 8.70 -13.65
CA SER A 201 -16.95 8.75 -13.76
C SER A 201 -17.58 7.36 -13.58
N GLU A 202 -17.11 6.37 -14.33
CA GLU A 202 -17.67 5.01 -14.33
C GLU A 202 -17.49 4.33 -12.97
N ILE A 203 -16.29 4.36 -12.39
CA ILE A 203 -16.08 3.76 -11.06
C ILE A 203 -16.86 4.53 -9.98
N GLY A 204 -17.03 5.84 -10.14
CA GLY A 204 -17.82 6.69 -9.26
C GLY A 204 -19.30 6.26 -9.22
N SER A 205 -19.86 5.92 -10.38
CA SER A 205 -21.26 5.49 -10.52
C SER A 205 -21.58 4.21 -9.73
N VAL A 206 -20.61 3.31 -9.60
CA VAL A 206 -20.72 2.05 -8.84
C VAL A 206 -20.17 2.14 -7.41
N GLY A 207 -19.84 3.36 -6.96
CA GLY A 207 -19.58 3.72 -5.57
C GLY A 207 -18.12 3.59 -5.14
N PHE A 208 -17.18 3.58 -6.07
CA PHE A 208 -15.78 3.84 -5.77
C PHE A 208 -15.53 5.32 -5.57
N LEU A 209 -14.43 5.63 -4.87
CA LEU A 209 -13.89 6.96 -4.72
C LEU A 209 -12.40 6.90 -5.03
N VAL A 210 -11.87 8.02 -5.51
CA VAL A 210 -10.43 8.24 -5.69
C VAL A 210 -9.96 9.25 -4.65
N PRO A 211 -9.49 8.83 -3.45
CA PRO A 211 -9.00 9.79 -2.46
C PRO A 211 -7.83 10.64 -2.96
N LYS A 212 -7.02 10.08 -3.86
CA LYS A 212 -5.85 10.77 -4.43
C LYS A 212 -5.40 10.09 -5.72
N SER A 213 -4.96 10.89 -6.68
CA SER A 213 -4.13 10.45 -7.80
C SER A 213 -2.80 11.20 -7.81
N TYR A 214 -1.81 10.61 -8.47
CA TYR A 214 -0.45 11.14 -8.60
C TYR A 214 -0.04 11.05 -10.07
N THR A 215 0.58 12.13 -10.56
CA THR A 215 1.25 12.16 -11.87
C THR A 215 2.74 12.27 -11.65
N PHE A 216 3.50 11.38 -12.28
CA PHE A 216 4.94 11.31 -12.16
C PHE A 216 5.61 11.71 -13.47
N ASN A 217 6.35 12.82 -13.42
CA ASN A 217 7.16 13.27 -14.55
C ASN A 217 8.47 12.48 -14.61
N SER A 218 8.72 11.87 -15.75
CA SER A 218 9.92 11.06 -16.01
C SER A 218 10.27 11.10 -17.50
N ASP A 219 11.57 11.10 -17.81
CA ASP A 219 12.03 11.08 -19.20
C ASP A 219 11.77 9.74 -19.89
N GLU A 220 11.46 8.69 -19.13
CA GLU A 220 11.22 7.31 -19.62
C GLU A 220 9.76 7.08 -20.10
N TYR A 221 8.83 7.97 -19.74
CA TYR A 221 7.40 7.78 -19.96
C TYR A 221 6.78 8.96 -20.72
N ASP A 222 5.80 8.68 -21.58
CA ASP A 222 4.91 9.72 -22.10
C ASP A 222 3.98 10.20 -20.98
N PHE A 223 3.50 9.27 -20.16
CA PHE A 223 2.83 9.54 -18.89
C PHE A 223 3.00 8.37 -17.92
N TYR A 224 2.91 8.67 -16.62
CA TYR A 224 2.87 7.68 -15.55
C TYR A 224 2.02 8.23 -14.40
N ASP A 225 0.81 7.69 -14.28
CA ASP A 225 -0.16 8.08 -13.27
C ASP A 225 -0.46 6.90 -12.34
N THR A 226 -0.73 7.21 -11.09
CA THR A 226 -1.22 6.22 -10.11
C THR A 226 -2.42 6.75 -9.36
N TYR A 227 -3.39 5.87 -9.11
CA TYR A 227 -4.64 6.19 -8.45
C TYR A 227 -4.74 5.43 -7.15
N SER A 228 -5.15 6.10 -6.09
CA SER A 228 -5.63 5.49 -4.86
C SER A 228 -7.13 5.32 -4.97
N ILE A 229 -7.66 4.10 -4.89
CA ILE A 229 -9.06 3.79 -5.13
C ILE A 229 -9.66 3.01 -3.95
N ILE A 230 -10.86 3.38 -3.50
CA ILE A 230 -11.53 2.73 -2.39
C ILE A 230 -13.03 2.59 -2.61
N ARG A 231 -13.60 1.49 -2.09
CA ARG A 231 -15.05 1.27 -2.00
C ARG A 231 -15.47 1.02 -0.55
N PHE A 232 -16.22 1.96 0.03
CA PHE A 232 -16.60 1.87 1.45
C PHE A 232 -17.45 0.65 1.79
N ASN A 233 -18.24 0.15 0.82
CA ASN A 233 -19.09 -1.03 1.00
C ASN A 233 -18.30 -2.33 1.27
N VAL A 234 -17.01 -2.36 0.92
CA VAL A 234 -16.13 -3.51 1.23
C VAL A 234 -15.40 -3.29 2.54
N ILE A 235 -14.73 -2.15 2.68
CA ILE A 235 -13.86 -1.92 3.84
C ILE A 235 -14.64 -1.80 5.15
N PHE A 236 -15.89 -1.32 5.13
CA PHE A 236 -16.73 -1.26 6.32
C PHE A 236 -16.92 -2.65 6.96
N PRO A 237 -17.56 -3.63 6.29
CA PRO A 237 -17.75 -4.96 6.88
C PRO A 237 -16.43 -5.70 7.17
N VAL A 238 -15.43 -5.59 6.28
CA VAL A 238 -14.13 -6.27 6.45
C VAL A 238 -13.40 -5.75 7.69
N SER A 239 -13.39 -4.42 7.89
CA SER A 239 -12.66 -3.81 9.01
C SER A 239 -13.12 -4.31 10.37
N LYS A 240 -14.34 -4.84 10.49
CA LYS A 240 -14.85 -5.39 11.75
C LYS A 240 -13.94 -6.49 12.32
N SER A 241 -13.49 -7.41 11.46
CA SER A 241 -12.64 -8.53 11.84
C SER A 241 -11.18 -8.33 11.44
N HIS A 242 -10.96 -7.54 10.38
CA HIS A 242 -9.65 -7.27 9.80
C HIS A 242 -9.42 -5.76 9.71
N PRO A 243 -9.25 -5.04 10.85
CA PRO A 243 -8.89 -3.62 10.81
C PRO A 243 -7.56 -3.37 10.09
N ASP A 244 -6.71 -4.38 10.00
CA ASP A 244 -5.47 -4.43 9.25
C ASP A 244 -5.67 -4.48 7.72
N ALA A 245 -6.91 -4.63 7.22
CA ALA A 245 -7.23 -4.54 5.79
C ALA A 245 -6.88 -3.19 5.16
N GLY A 246 -6.68 -2.13 5.96
CA GLY A 246 -6.18 -0.85 5.46
C GLY A 246 -4.76 -0.89 4.88
N SER A 247 -4.00 -1.96 5.09
CA SER A 247 -2.74 -2.19 4.36
C SER A 247 -2.92 -2.33 2.84
N TYR A 248 -4.14 -2.64 2.41
CA TYR A 248 -4.48 -2.82 1.01
C TYR A 248 -5.69 -1.96 0.56
N ALA A 249 -6.23 -1.13 1.46
CA ALA A 249 -7.38 -0.26 1.22
C ALA A 249 -7.07 1.18 1.66
N PRO A 250 -7.10 2.18 0.77
CA PRO A 250 -7.32 2.10 -0.69
C PRO A 250 -6.32 1.18 -1.40
N PHE A 251 -6.68 0.64 -2.57
CA PHE A 251 -5.71 -0.05 -3.44
C PHE A 251 -5.18 0.91 -4.51
N SER A 252 -4.03 0.59 -5.09
CA SER A 252 -3.39 1.43 -6.10
C SER A 252 -3.60 0.88 -7.51
N LEU A 253 -3.90 1.75 -8.46
CA LEU A 253 -3.92 1.43 -9.89
C LEU A 253 -2.84 2.24 -10.58
N ALA A 254 -2.00 1.58 -11.39
CA ALA A 254 -1.00 2.20 -12.24
C ALA A 254 -1.53 2.31 -13.68
N LEU A 255 -1.37 3.49 -14.28
CA LEU A 255 -1.67 3.79 -15.67
C LEU A 255 -0.44 4.46 -16.28
N TYR A 256 0.22 3.83 -17.25
CA TYR A 256 1.43 4.40 -17.83
C TYR A 256 1.64 4.01 -19.28
N LYS A 257 2.37 4.86 -20.00
CA LYS A 257 2.89 4.59 -21.34
C LYS A 257 4.36 4.96 -21.39
N LYS A 258 5.21 4.00 -21.77
CA LYS A 258 6.65 4.26 -21.97
C LYS A 258 6.87 4.96 -23.29
N LYS A 259 7.91 5.80 -23.36
CA LYS A 259 8.27 6.45 -24.62
C LYS A 259 8.71 5.42 -25.65
N GLY A 260 8.19 5.55 -26.86
CA GLY A 260 8.50 4.65 -27.98
C GLY A 260 7.80 3.28 -27.92
N GLU A 261 6.96 3.03 -26.91
CA GLU A 261 5.98 1.93 -26.95
C GLU A 261 4.64 2.50 -27.40
N ASP A 262 3.87 1.76 -28.22
CA ASP A 262 2.52 2.18 -28.63
C ASP A 262 1.46 1.80 -27.57
N THR A 263 1.82 0.88 -26.68
CA THR A 263 0.92 0.32 -25.67
C THR A 263 0.83 1.17 -24.39
N VAL A 264 -0.40 1.44 -23.99
CA VAL A 264 -0.78 1.93 -22.65
C VAL A 264 -0.98 0.73 -21.73
N HIS A 265 -0.37 0.78 -20.55
CA HIS A 265 -0.43 -0.28 -19.55
C HIS A 265 -1.26 0.17 -18.36
N ILE A 266 -2.25 -0.64 -17.99
CA ILE A 266 -3.09 -0.43 -16.80
C ILE A 266 -2.97 -1.66 -15.91
N ALA A 267 -2.71 -1.47 -14.62
CA ALA A 267 -2.66 -2.59 -13.69
C ALA A 267 -2.96 -2.20 -12.25
N PHE A 268 -3.55 -3.14 -11.49
CA PHE A 268 -3.78 -2.98 -10.05
C PHE A 268 -3.60 -4.32 -9.31
N PRO A 269 -3.29 -4.31 -8.01
CA PRO A 269 -3.23 -5.53 -7.20
C PRO A 269 -4.58 -6.23 -7.17
N SER A 270 -4.62 -7.51 -7.53
CA SER A 270 -5.84 -8.30 -7.43
C SER A 270 -6.25 -8.47 -5.96
N ILE A 271 -7.55 -8.59 -5.72
CA ILE A 271 -8.12 -8.67 -4.38
C ILE A 271 -7.77 -9.99 -3.65
N SER A 272 -7.25 -10.98 -4.38
CA SER A 272 -6.64 -12.19 -3.85
C SER A 272 -5.52 -11.90 -2.84
N ASN A 273 -4.80 -10.78 -2.99
CA ASN A 273 -3.80 -10.34 -2.01
C ASN A 273 -4.43 -10.10 -0.63
N TRP A 274 -5.58 -9.42 -0.56
CA TRP A 274 -6.29 -9.19 0.70
C TRP A 274 -6.72 -10.49 1.35
N ILE A 275 -7.39 -11.36 0.58
CA ILE A 275 -8.04 -12.55 1.09
C ILE A 275 -7.01 -13.47 1.74
N ASN A 276 -5.90 -13.69 1.04
CA ASN A 276 -4.85 -14.60 1.48
C ASN A 276 -4.03 -14.03 2.65
N ASP A 277 -3.73 -12.73 2.61
CA ASP A 277 -2.77 -12.16 3.57
C ASP A 277 -3.41 -11.78 4.89
N LEU A 278 -4.74 -11.62 4.89
CA LEU A 278 -5.55 -11.29 6.06
C LEU A 278 -6.38 -12.48 6.54
N ASP A 279 -6.30 -13.64 5.89
CA ASP A 279 -7.09 -14.85 6.17
C ASP A 279 -8.61 -14.59 6.21
N ILE A 280 -9.11 -13.84 5.23
CA ILE A 280 -10.54 -13.52 5.14
C ILE A 280 -11.29 -14.75 4.67
N SER A 281 -12.00 -15.40 5.59
CA SER A 281 -12.77 -16.62 5.31
C SER A 281 -14.29 -16.41 5.34
N ASP A 282 -14.76 -15.24 5.79
CA ASP A 282 -16.19 -15.00 5.92
C ASP A 282 -16.88 -14.80 4.56
N LYS A 283 -17.92 -15.60 4.30
CA LYS A 283 -18.56 -15.66 2.98
C LYS A 283 -19.14 -14.32 2.52
N LYS A 284 -19.61 -13.48 3.44
CA LYS A 284 -20.27 -12.21 3.08
C LYS A 284 -19.24 -11.19 2.61
N SER A 285 -18.12 -11.05 3.34
CA SER A 285 -17.00 -10.21 2.88
C SER A 285 -16.44 -10.74 1.58
N LEU A 286 -16.21 -12.05 1.45
CA LEU A 286 -15.69 -12.64 0.21
C LEU A 286 -16.55 -12.33 -1.02
N VAL A 287 -17.88 -12.34 -0.90
CA VAL A 287 -18.78 -11.97 -2.00
C VAL A 287 -18.62 -10.50 -2.39
N GLU A 288 -18.63 -9.57 -1.44
CA GLU A 288 -18.51 -8.13 -1.75
C GLU A 288 -17.10 -7.74 -2.23
N ILE A 289 -16.07 -8.40 -1.69
CA ILE A 289 -14.68 -8.27 -2.11
C ILE A 289 -14.54 -8.69 -3.58
N LYS A 290 -15.03 -9.88 -3.95
CA LYS A 290 -15.00 -10.38 -5.35
C LYS A 290 -15.81 -9.49 -6.28
N LYS A 291 -17.02 -9.10 -5.87
CA LYS A 291 -17.88 -8.17 -6.64
C LYS A 291 -17.17 -6.85 -6.94
N THR A 292 -16.38 -6.35 -5.98
CA THR A 292 -15.63 -5.09 -6.14
C THR A 292 -14.52 -5.23 -7.17
N GLN A 293 -13.80 -6.36 -7.20
CA GLN A 293 -12.84 -6.61 -8.28
C GLN A 293 -13.55 -6.73 -9.63
N THR A 294 -14.65 -7.48 -9.71
CA THR A 294 -15.43 -7.64 -10.96
C THR A 294 -15.86 -6.30 -11.53
N MET A 295 -16.39 -5.38 -10.72
CA MET A 295 -16.81 -4.04 -11.19
C MET A 295 -15.67 -3.25 -11.85
N ILE A 296 -14.46 -3.25 -11.27
CA ILE A 296 -13.32 -2.54 -11.85
C ILE A 296 -12.84 -3.24 -13.12
N VAL A 297 -12.86 -4.57 -13.14
CA VAL A 297 -12.50 -5.37 -14.31
C VAL A 297 -13.45 -5.05 -15.47
N GLU A 298 -14.76 -5.14 -15.26
CA GLU A 298 -15.77 -4.86 -16.30
C GLU A 298 -15.60 -3.44 -16.87
N ILE A 299 -15.44 -2.43 -16.01
CA ILE A 299 -15.21 -1.04 -16.45
C ILE A 299 -13.92 -0.91 -17.26
N LEU A 300 -12.82 -1.54 -16.82
CA LEU A 300 -11.55 -1.46 -17.55
C LEU A 300 -11.58 -2.27 -18.84
N GLU A 301 -12.29 -3.40 -18.91
CA GLU A 301 -12.53 -4.13 -20.16
C GLU A 301 -13.24 -3.20 -21.15
N GLU A 302 -14.35 -2.57 -20.76
CA GLU A 302 -15.10 -1.64 -21.62
C GLU A 302 -14.27 -0.44 -22.09
N LEU A 303 -13.39 0.10 -21.24
CA LEU A 303 -12.54 1.26 -21.58
C LEU A 303 -11.25 0.90 -22.32
N THR A 304 -10.93 -0.39 -22.49
CA THR A 304 -9.68 -0.83 -23.15
C THR A 304 -9.89 -1.74 -24.35
N GLU A 305 -11.15 -2.06 -24.70
CA GLU A 305 -11.56 -2.69 -25.97
C GLU A 305 -11.41 -1.74 -27.17
#